data_AF-A0A1F3T3E5-F1
#
_entry.id   AF-A0A1F3T3E5-F1
#
_cell.length_a   1.000
_cell.length_b   1.000
_cell.length_c   1.000
_cell.angle_alpha   90.00
_cell.angle_beta   90.00
_cell.angle_gamma   90.00
#
_symmetry.space_group_name_H-M   'P 1'
#
loop_
_entity.id
_entity.type
_entity.pdbx_description
1 polymer ?
#
loop_
_entity_poly.entity_id
_entity_poly.type
_entity_poly.pdbx_seq_one_letter_code
_entity_poly.pdbx_strand_id
1 'polypeptide(L)'
;MKHKYGSTALNKSPTLRSSELSAIYYSLVEMILQGRYEATAEALNQLRRGSPFTHDDNEAIRRLIAARLAIKQGDAGEDTSWLDIPVPENSWLAAEKEIVKGHWEYHLQNFPMGITHFKEAERQFKNLGMLDREFLSAFNQIIGEVSGPSQLPPLQQIDQLRQLEIRVRQHLEKVGCVRVQALIHRQKSHAFEDLTLFHAAVEEISKAIQILELHGPASDYQLALLQAADLSLDLGDQFRGRTFFEYVIPPLDKRVEFPHAYIAWRLGGPLPEQSNFEILPGGWKEKFEKLRASLTPDNSTPHEWTWNLTSGEIQSPELLKPIQLKPASLEGRLVQMLTRNKATKNLLIESFWPGQSDRQLLDNRLHRMISRLNKKLSNLIEFDGKSYRLKRRLRTK
;
A
#
# COMPACT_ATOMS: atom_id res chain seq x y z
N MET A 1 -39.58 43.08 -38.57
CA MET A 1 -38.20 43.04 -39.12
C MET A 1 -37.24 42.63 -37.98
N LYS A 2 -36.59 41.47 -38.14
CA LYS A 2 -35.41 40.93 -37.42
C LYS A 2 -35.50 40.73 -35.88
N HIS A 3 -36.07 39.60 -35.49
CA HIS A 3 -35.64 38.89 -34.27
C HIS A 3 -34.31 38.17 -34.56
N LYS A 4 -33.25 38.51 -33.82
CA LYS A 4 -31.98 37.75 -33.81
C LYS A 4 -32.11 36.62 -32.79
N TYR A 5 -32.36 35.40 -33.27
CA TYR A 5 -32.08 34.19 -32.51
C TYR A 5 -30.56 33.96 -32.52
N GLY A 6 -29.93 34.19 -31.38
CA GLY A 6 -28.56 33.76 -31.11
C GLY A 6 -28.57 32.29 -30.71
N SER A 7 -28.13 31.44 -31.63
CA SER A 7 -27.89 30.01 -31.48
C SER A 7 -27.11 29.68 -30.19
N THR A 8 -27.78 29.04 -29.24
CA THR A 8 -27.16 28.25 -28.17
C THR A 8 -26.36 27.12 -28.81
N ALA A 9 -25.04 27.25 -28.79
CA ALA A 9 -24.15 26.14 -29.11
C ALA A 9 -24.43 25.01 -28.10
N LEU A 10 -25.06 23.96 -28.58
CA LEU A 10 -25.27 22.70 -27.88
C LEU A 10 -23.95 22.19 -27.31
N ASN A 11 -23.92 22.07 -25.99
CA ASN A 11 -22.97 21.30 -25.20
C ASN A 11 -22.64 19.98 -25.91
N LYS A 12 -21.41 19.84 -26.39
CA LYS A 12 -20.86 18.53 -26.77
C LYS A 12 -20.65 17.74 -25.48
N SER A 13 -21.39 16.65 -25.33
CA SER A 13 -21.49 15.78 -24.15
C SER A 13 -20.13 15.44 -23.51
N PRO A 14 -19.81 15.95 -22.31
CA PRO A 14 -18.60 15.61 -21.55
C PRO A 14 -18.67 14.23 -20.86
N THR A 15 -19.82 13.54 -20.91
CA THR A 15 -20.14 12.40 -20.04
C THR A 15 -19.48 11.08 -20.45
N LEU A 16 -19.34 10.80 -21.76
CA LEU A 16 -18.79 9.52 -22.24
C LEU A 16 -17.28 9.41 -21.99
N ARG A 17 -16.50 10.46 -22.27
CA ARG A 17 -15.04 10.45 -22.06
C ARG A 17 -14.63 10.40 -20.60
N SER A 18 -15.37 11.09 -19.72
CA SER A 18 -15.14 11.03 -18.27
C SER A 18 -15.33 9.60 -17.73
N SER A 19 -16.30 8.86 -18.28
CA SER A 19 -16.56 7.46 -17.89
C SER A 19 -15.45 6.49 -18.33
N GLU A 20 -14.87 6.68 -19.52
CA GLU A 20 -13.76 5.84 -20.02
C GLU A 20 -12.47 6.06 -19.21
N LEU A 21 -12.14 7.31 -18.90
CA LEU A 21 -10.97 7.66 -18.09
C LEU A 21 -11.09 7.14 -16.65
N SER A 22 -12.29 7.23 -16.08
CA SER A 22 -12.59 6.66 -14.77
C SER A 22 -12.43 5.13 -14.76
N ALA A 23 -12.90 4.45 -15.81
CA ALA A 23 -12.76 3.01 -15.96
C ALA A 23 -11.28 2.57 -16.06
N ILE A 24 -10.46 3.28 -16.85
CA ILE A 24 -9.01 3.03 -16.94
C ILE A 24 -8.35 3.20 -15.58
N TYR A 25 -8.61 4.32 -14.90
CA TYR A 25 -8.03 4.59 -13.59
C TYR A 25 -8.39 3.49 -12.58
N TYR A 26 -9.67 3.14 -12.47
CA TYR A 26 -10.12 2.14 -11.50
C TYR A 26 -9.64 0.72 -11.85
N SER A 27 -9.52 0.38 -13.13
CA SER A 27 -8.89 -0.87 -13.55
C SER A 27 -7.43 -0.96 -13.08
N LEU A 28 -6.67 0.14 -13.16
CA LEU A 28 -5.28 0.17 -12.71
C LEU A 28 -5.18 0.15 -11.18
N VAL A 29 -6.07 0.85 -10.47
CA VAL A 29 -6.15 0.77 -9.00
C VAL A 29 -6.43 -0.68 -8.58
N GLU A 30 -7.35 -1.37 -9.24
CA GLU A 30 -7.68 -2.75 -8.93
C GLU A 30 -6.49 -3.69 -9.15
N MET A 31 -5.73 -3.51 -10.24
CA MET A 31 -4.48 -4.27 -10.46
C MET A 31 -3.45 -4.06 -9.34
N ILE A 32 -3.29 -2.82 -8.86
CA ILE A 32 -2.43 -2.51 -7.70
C ILE A 32 -2.92 -3.25 -6.45
N LEU A 33 -4.23 -3.22 -6.19
CA LEU A 33 -4.82 -3.88 -5.02
C LEU A 33 -4.68 -5.41 -5.06
N GLN A 34 -4.65 -6.00 -6.25
CA GLN A 34 -4.41 -7.42 -6.49
C GLN A 34 -2.91 -7.80 -6.49
N GLY A 35 -2.01 -6.86 -6.21
CA GLY A 35 -0.57 -7.11 -6.21
C GLY A 35 0.05 -7.28 -7.61
N ARG A 36 -0.68 -6.94 -8.68
CA ARG A 36 -0.22 -7.04 -10.08
C ARG A 36 0.64 -5.83 -10.46
N TYR A 37 1.69 -5.58 -9.69
CA TYR A 37 2.52 -4.38 -9.78
C TYR A 37 3.26 -4.23 -11.12
N GLU A 38 3.88 -5.31 -11.63
CA GLU A 38 4.56 -5.32 -12.94
C GLU A 38 3.58 -5.05 -14.09
N ALA A 39 2.41 -5.69 -14.08
CA ALA A 39 1.39 -5.47 -15.09
C ALA A 39 0.84 -4.03 -15.06
N THR A 40 0.71 -3.45 -13.85
CA THR A 40 0.31 -2.05 -13.68
C THR A 40 1.40 -1.11 -14.26
N ALA A 41 2.67 -1.37 -13.97
CA ALA A 41 3.79 -0.58 -14.50
C ALA A 41 3.88 -0.67 -16.04
N GLU A 42 3.60 -1.85 -16.61
CA GLU A 42 3.52 -2.01 -18.06
C GLU A 42 2.36 -1.22 -18.67
N ALA A 43 1.17 -1.28 -18.07
CA ALA A 43 0.01 -0.51 -18.52
C ALA A 43 0.26 1.02 -18.42
N LEU A 44 0.94 1.50 -17.37
CA LEU A 44 1.38 2.90 -17.28
C LEU A 44 2.35 3.28 -18.41
N ASN A 45 3.29 2.39 -18.74
CA ASN A 45 4.22 2.60 -19.86
C ASN A 45 3.47 2.62 -21.20
N GLN A 46 2.43 1.80 -21.37
CA GLN A 46 1.57 1.83 -22.56
C GLN A 46 0.77 3.15 -22.63
N LEU A 47 0.20 3.63 -21.52
CA LEU A 47 -0.44 4.95 -21.46
C LEU A 47 0.51 6.08 -21.85
N ARG A 48 1.80 5.97 -21.48
CA ARG A 48 2.85 6.91 -21.88
C ARG A 48 3.17 6.84 -23.38
N ARG A 49 3.03 5.67 -24.03
CA ARG A 49 3.37 5.45 -25.46
C ARG A 49 2.19 5.65 -26.42
N GLY A 50 0.97 5.34 -25.97
CA GLY A 50 -0.20 5.12 -26.82
C GLY A 50 -1.16 6.30 -26.93
N SER A 51 -0.93 7.41 -26.22
CA SER A 51 -1.86 8.54 -26.24
C SER A 51 -1.35 9.68 -27.14
N PRO A 52 -2.00 9.94 -28.29
CA PRO A 52 -1.86 11.21 -29.01
C PRO A 52 -2.55 12.37 -28.26
N PHE A 53 -3.18 12.10 -27.11
CA PHE A 53 -3.85 13.09 -26.29
C PHE A 53 -2.96 13.52 -25.12
N THR A 54 -2.23 14.62 -25.34
CA THR A 54 -1.68 15.53 -24.32
C THR A 54 -2.80 16.20 -23.52
N HIS A 55 -3.75 15.41 -22.99
CA HIS A 55 -4.84 15.91 -22.16
C HIS A 55 -4.40 15.80 -20.70
N ASP A 56 -4.56 16.89 -19.95
CA ASP A 56 -4.08 16.99 -18.55
C ASP A 56 -4.60 15.85 -17.66
N ASP A 57 -5.81 15.35 -17.93
CA ASP A 57 -6.43 14.23 -17.19
C ASP A 57 -5.66 12.89 -17.35
N ASN A 58 -5.10 12.59 -18.52
CA ASN A 58 -4.32 11.36 -18.73
C ASN A 58 -3.01 11.40 -17.93
N GLU A 59 -2.36 12.56 -17.92
CA GLU A 59 -1.16 12.78 -17.14
C GLU A 59 -1.48 12.75 -15.63
N ALA A 60 -2.62 13.31 -15.22
CA ALA A 60 -3.14 13.19 -13.85
C ALA A 60 -3.33 11.73 -13.44
N ILE A 61 -4.05 10.94 -14.25
CA ILE A 61 -4.24 9.50 -14.01
C ILE A 61 -2.90 8.77 -13.92
N ARG A 62 -2.00 9.00 -14.88
CA ARG A 62 -0.68 8.33 -14.91
C ARG A 62 0.09 8.59 -13.62
N ARG A 63 0.17 9.85 -13.20
CA ARG A 63 0.92 10.22 -11.99
C ARG A 63 0.24 9.73 -10.71
N LEU A 64 -1.09 9.79 -10.61
CA LEU A 64 -1.82 9.26 -9.45
C LEU A 64 -1.65 7.74 -9.31
N ILE A 65 -1.70 6.99 -10.40
CA ILE A 65 -1.48 5.53 -10.36
C ILE A 65 -0.01 5.22 -10.06
N ALA A 66 0.95 5.94 -10.66
CA ALA A 66 2.37 5.79 -10.34
C ALA A 66 2.64 6.08 -8.85
N ALA A 67 1.98 7.10 -8.28
CA ALA A 67 2.01 7.40 -6.84
C ALA A 67 1.60 6.21 -6.00
N ARG A 68 0.41 5.66 -6.32
CA ARG A 68 -0.19 4.56 -5.58
C ARG A 68 0.71 3.33 -5.66
N LEU A 69 1.30 3.08 -6.81
CA LEU A 69 2.26 2.00 -7.01
C LEU A 69 3.50 2.19 -6.12
N ALA A 70 4.10 3.38 -6.14
CA ALA A 70 5.28 3.72 -5.33
C ALA A 70 5.00 3.59 -3.82
N ILE A 71 3.88 4.15 -3.34
CA ILE A 71 3.42 4.02 -1.95
C ILE A 71 3.23 2.54 -1.58
N LYS A 72 2.61 1.73 -2.46
CA LYS A 72 2.38 0.30 -2.21
C LYS A 72 3.65 -0.54 -2.19
N GLN A 73 4.69 -0.15 -2.93
CA GLN A 73 6.03 -0.74 -2.87
C GLN A 73 6.83 -0.27 -1.63
N GLY A 74 6.22 0.55 -0.76
CA GLY A 74 6.88 1.13 0.40
C GLY A 74 7.97 2.12 0.02
N ASP A 75 7.85 2.74 -1.15
CA ASP A 75 8.87 3.60 -1.74
C ASP A 75 8.26 4.89 -2.28
N ALA A 76 7.48 5.55 -1.43
CA ALA A 76 6.73 6.74 -1.80
C ALA A 76 7.67 7.79 -2.41
N GLY A 77 8.80 8.07 -1.75
CA GLY A 77 9.71 9.17 -2.07
C GLY A 77 9.49 10.36 -1.15
N GLU A 78 10.30 11.41 -1.30
CA GLU A 78 10.25 12.58 -0.39
C GLU A 78 9.61 13.82 -1.04
N ASP A 79 9.66 13.91 -2.37
CA ASP A 79 9.11 15.04 -3.12
C ASP A 79 7.66 14.72 -3.51
N THR A 80 6.70 15.62 -3.25
CA THR A 80 5.29 15.50 -3.65
C THR A 80 4.92 16.45 -4.79
N SER A 81 5.84 17.30 -5.25
CA SER A 81 5.58 18.33 -6.26
C SER A 81 5.04 17.75 -7.58
N TRP A 82 5.32 16.47 -7.85
CA TRP A 82 4.77 15.76 -9.00
C TRP A 82 3.28 15.39 -8.88
N LEU A 83 2.71 15.40 -7.66
CA LEU A 83 1.26 15.30 -7.41
C LEU A 83 0.55 16.65 -7.57
N ASP A 84 1.27 17.77 -7.67
CA ASP A 84 0.69 19.10 -7.92
C ASP A 84 0.40 19.34 -9.40
N ILE A 85 -0.42 18.44 -9.92
CA ILE A 85 -0.94 18.48 -11.28
C ILE A 85 -2.14 19.42 -11.30
N PRO A 86 -2.29 20.27 -12.33
CA PRO A 86 -3.52 21.03 -12.53
C PRO A 86 -4.63 20.04 -12.84
N VAL A 87 -5.54 19.88 -11.89
CA VAL A 87 -6.75 19.07 -12.03
C VAL A 87 -7.93 20.01 -11.83
N PRO A 88 -9.00 19.96 -12.65
CA PRO A 88 -10.16 20.81 -12.46
C PRO A 88 -10.71 20.71 -11.04
N GLU A 89 -10.97 21.86 -10.41
CA GLU A 89 -11.66 21.92 -9.12
C GLU A 89 -13.02 21.21 -9.23
N ASN A 90 -13.40 20.46 -8.20
CA ASN A 90 -14.63 19.65 -8.15
C ASN A 90 -14.69 18.49 -9.18
N SER A 91 -13.54 17.95 -9.59
CA SER A 91 -13.49 16.68 -10.34
C SER A 91 -13.23 15.49 -9.40
N TRP A 92 -13.61 14.28 -9.84
CA TRP A 92 -13.27 13.06 -9.11
C TRP A 92 -11.76 12.83 -9.01
N LEU A 93 -10.98 13.32 -9.98
CA LEU A 93 -9.51 13.28 -9.96
C LEU A 93 -8.93 14.17 -8.84
N ALA A 94 -9.57 15.31 -8.54
CA ALA A 94 -9.15 16.15 -7.42
C ALA A 94 -9.36 15.42 -6.08
N ALA A 95 -10.48 14.70 -5.94
CA ALA A 95 -10.75 13.90 -4.74
C ALA A 95 -9.80 12.70 -4.62
N GLU A 96 -9.48 12.03 -5.74
CA GLU A 96 -8.49 10.95 -5.78
C GLU A 96 -7.07 11.45 -5.45
N LYS A 97 -6.70 12.65 -5.90
CA LYS A 97 -5.43 13.30 -5.53
C LYS A 97 -5.32 13.46 -4.02
N GLU A 98 -6.39 13.89 -3.35
CA GLU A 98 -6.42 14.01 -1.90
C GLU A 98 -6.31 12.64 -1.20
N ILE A 99 -6.94 11.57 -1.72
CA ILE A 99 -6.72 10.21 -1.19
C ILE A 99 -5.23 9.82 -1.30
N VAL A 100 -4.60 10.06 -2.45
CA VAL A 100 -3.20 9.71 -2.67
C VAL A 100 -2.28 10.50 -1.74
N LYS A 101 -2.52 11.81 -1.57
CA LYS A 101 -1.80 12.65 -0.59
C LYS A 101 -2.01 12.13 0.83
N GLY A 102 -3.23 11.72 1.19
CA GLY A 102 -3.51 11.12 2.50
C GLY A 102 -2.68 9.87 2.78
N HIS A 103 -2.62 8.94 1.82
CA HIS A 103 -1.81 7.73 1.95
C HIS A 103 -0.31 8.01 1.96
N TRP A 104 0.14 9.01 1.22
CA TRP A 104 1.51 9.46 1.21
C TRP A 104 1.96 9.99 2.59
N GLU A 105 1.18 10.90 3.17
CA GLU A 105 1.48 11.45 4.50
C GLU A 105 1.50 10.35 5.57
N TYR A 106 0.63 9.33 5.47
CA TYR A 106 0.69 8.17 6.37
C TYR A 106 1.96 7.35 6.18
N HIS A 107 2.45 7.19 4.94
CA HIS A 107 3.73 6.55 4.68
C HIS A 107 4.90 7.32 5.33
N LEU A 108 4.83 8.65 5.34
CA LEU A 108 5.77 9.53 6.05
C LEU A 108 5.49 9.67 7.56
N GLN A 109 4.54 8.92 8.11
CA GLN A 109 4.09 8.99 9.51
C GLN A 109 3.53 10.36 9.94
N ASN A 110 3.15 11.22 8.98
CA ASN A 110 2.50 12.49 9.22
C ASN A 110 0.97 12.33 9.24
N PHE A 111 0.48 11.59 10.23
CA PHE A 111 -0.95 11.26 10.35
C PHE A 111 -1.90 12.47 10.39
N PRO A 112 -1.59 13.59 11.09
CA PRO A 112 -2.49 14.76 11.11
C PRO A 112 -2.75 15.35 9.72
N MET A 113 -1.72 15.46 8.89
CA MET A 113 -1.87 15.93 7.51
C MET A 113 -2.61 14.90 6.65
N GLY A 114 -2.29 13.62 6.81
CA GLY A 114 -3.01 12.58 6.07
C GLY A 114 -4.51 12.54 6.37
N ILE A 115 -4.91 12.73 7.64
CA ILE A 115 -6.31 12.86 8.06
C ILE A 115 -6.97 14.07 7.38
N THR A 116 -6.25 15.20 7.31
CA THR A 116 -6.76 16.43 6.64
C THR A 116 -7.06 16.17 5.16
N HIS A 117 -6.16 15.49 4.46
CA HIS A 117 -6.38 15.10 3.06
C HIS A 117 -7.55 14.13 2.91
N PHE A 118 -7.71 13.14 3.79
CA PHE A 118 -8.87 12.24 3.72
C PHE A 118 -10.19 12.92 4.05
N LYS A 119 -10.21 13.96 4.91
CA LYS A 119 -11.39 14.80 5.17
C LYS A 119 -11.80 15.58 3.93
N GLU A 120 -10.81 16.14 3.25
CA GLU A 120 -11.05 16.86 2.01
C GLU A 120 -11.53 15.93 0.88
N ALA A 121 -10.94 14.73 0.76
CA ALA A 121 -11.41 13.70 -0.15
C ALA A 121 -12.87 13.28 0.14
N GLU A 122 -13.22 13.01 1.41
CA GLU A 122 -14.60 12.68 1.80
C GLU A 122 -15.57 13.77 1.36
N ARG A 123 -15.25 15.04 1.65
CA ARG A 123 -16.07 16.19 1.27
C ARG A 123 -16.30 16.26 -0.24
N GLN A 124 -15.25 16.08 -1.04
CA GLN A 124 -15.35 16.13 -2.50
C GLN A 124 -16.15 14.94 -3.07
N PHE A 125 -15.89 13.71 -2.61
CA PHE A 125 -16.65 12.54 -3.08
C PHE A 125 -18.13 12.60 -2.69
N LYS A 126 -18.44 13.15 -1.51
CA LYS A 126 -19.82 13.40 -1.09
C LYS A 126 -20.53 14.36 -2.04
N ASN A 127 -19.88 15.46 -2.42
CA ASN A 127 -20.44 16.42 -3.39
C ASN A 127 -20.66 15.81 -4.77
N LEU A 128 -19.84 14.82 -5.14
CA LEU A 128 -19.95 14.07 -6.40
C LEU A 128 -20.92 12.89 -6.34
N GLY A 129 -21.49 12.57 -5.17
CA GLY A 129 -22.38 11.42 -4.97
C GLY A 129 -21.67 10.06 -5.07
N MET A 130 -20.34 10.01 -4.90
CA MET A 130 -19.54 8.79 -5.01
C MET A 130 -19.39 8.11 -3.63
N LEU A 131 -20.47 7.50 -3.15
CA LEU A 131 -20.58 7.04 -1.76
C LEU A 131 -19.53 6.02 -1.33
N ASP A 132 -19.12 5.07 -2.19
CA ASP A 132 -18.08 4.10 -1.84
C ASP A 132 -16.74 4.80 -1.52
N ARG A 133 -16.39 5.82 -2.32
CA ARG A 133 -15.17 6.62 -2.13
C ARG A 133 -15.27 7.59 -0.97
N GLU A 134 -16.45 8.17 -0.75
CA GLU A 134 -16.74 8.95 0.46
C GLU A 134 -16.48 8.10 1.71
N PHE A 135 -17.10 6.92 1.82
CA PHE A 135 -16.99 6.07 3.01
C PHE A 135 -15.60 5.46 3.17
N LEU A 136 -14.90 5.13 2.07
CA LEU A 136 -13.51 4.73 2.13
C LEU A 136 -12.61 5.85 2.68
N SER A 137 -12.88 7.10 2.30
CA SER A 137 -12.13 8.26 2.82
C SER A 137 -12.39 8.48 4.30
N ALA A 138 -13.66 8.39 4.72
CA ALA A 138 -14.05 8.44 6.14
C ALA A 138 -13.38 7.31 6.95
N PHE A 139 -13.37 6.08 6.42
CA PHE A 139 -12.68 4.96 7.05
C PHE A 139 -11.18 5.24 7.22
N ASN A 140 -10.51 5.75 6.18
CA ASN A 140 -9.08 6.07 6.24
C ASN A 140 -8.76 7.14 7.30
N GLN A 141 -9.64 8.13 7.51
CA GLN A 141 -9.49 9.11 8.60
C GLN A 141 -9.43 8.41 9.97
N ILE A 142 -10.39 7.51 10.24
CA ILE A 142 -10.45 6.74 11.49
C ILE A 142 -9.15 5.94 11.67
N ILE A 143 -8.66 5.28 10.61
CA ILE A 143 -7.40 4.53 10.66
C ILE A 143 -6.21 5.43 10.99
N GLY A 144 -6.18 6.68 10.51
CA GLY A 144 -5.17 7.65 10.90
C GLY A 144 -5.21 8.05 12.35
N GLU A 145 -6.41 8.20 12.91
CA GLU A 145 -6.59 8.53 14.32
C GLU A 145 -6.21 7.36 15.24
N VAL A 146 -6.38 6.12 14.76
CA VAL A 146 -5.92 4.88 15.43
C VAL A 146 -4.39 4.73 15.36
N SER A 147 -3.81 4.93 14.17
CA SER A 147 -2.38 4.66 13.91
C SER A 147 -1.47 5.84 14.28
N GLY A 148 -2.05 7.04 14.42
CA GLY A 148 -1.32 8.28 14.65
C GLY A 148 -1.05 8.60 16.12
N PRO A 149 -0.46 9.78 16.40
CA PRO A 149 -0.06 10.17 17.76
C PRO A 149 -1.24 10.30 18.74
N SER A 150 -2.45 10.46 18.22
CA SER A 150 -3.68 10.49 19.02
C SER A 150 -4.04 9.13 19.62
N GLN A 151 -3.58 8.02 19.01
CA GLN A 151 -3.85 6.63 19.40
C GLN A 151 -5.24 6.44 20.00
N LEU A 152 -6.28 6.61 19.17
CA LEU A 152 -7.67 6.49 19.62
C LEU A 152 -7.85 5.25 20.50
N PRO A 153 -8.36 5.41 21.74
CA PRO A 153 -8.63 4.27 22.60
C PRO A 153 -9.58 3.28 21.92
N PRO A 154 -9.40 1.96 22.09
CA PRO A 154 -10.18 0.95 21.35
C PRO A 154 -11.71 1.13 21.45
N LEU A 155 -12.23 1.56 22.60
CA LEU A 155 -13.68 1.84 22.76
C LEU A 155 -14.16 3.01 21.90
N GLN A 156 -13.37 4.09 21.78
CA GLN A 156 -13.71 5.23 20.93
C GLN A 156 -13.62 4.85 19.46
N GLN A 157 -12.60 4.06 19.09
CA GLN A 157 -12.47 3.49 17.75
C GLN A 157 -13.70 2.64 17.38
N ILE A 158 -14.18 1.78 18.28
CA ILE A 158 -15.39 0.96 18.05
C ILE A 158 -16.62 1.85 17.83
N ASP A 159 -16.79 2.92 18.60
CA ASP A 159 -17.92 3.83 18.44
C ASP A 159 -17.88 4.58 17.10
N GLN A 160 -16.73 5.15 16.73
CA GLN A 160 -16.57 5.81 15.43
C GLN A 160 -16.83 4.85 14.25
N LEU A 161 -16.30 3.62 14.33
CA LEU A 161 -16.51 2.58 13.32
C LEU A 161 -17.97 2.16 13.23
N ARG A 162 -18.68 2.08 14.37
CA ARG A 162 -20.13 1.82 14.40
C ARG A 162 -20.93 2.94 13.73
N GLN A 163 -20.58 4.20 13.97
CA GLN A 163 -21.27 5.32 13.31
C GLN A 163 -21.07 5.28 11.78
N LEU A 164 -19.86 4.96 11.33
CA LEU A 164 -19.59 4.77 9.90
C LEU A 164 -20.34 3.55 9.34
N GLU A 165 -20.39 2.44 10.07
CA GLU A 165 -21.14 1.24 9.69
C GLU A 165 -22.64 1.53 9.46
N ILE A 166 -23.26 2.33 10.32
CA ILE A 166 -24.66 2.74 10.18
C ILE A 166 -24.86 3.54 8.88
N ARG A 167 -23.97 4.50 8.58
CA ARG A 167 -24.01 5.26 7.32
C ARG A 167 -23.87 4.33 6.11
N VAL A 168 -22.91 3.41 6.13
CA VAL A 168 -22.68 2.46 5.03
C VAL A 168 -23.91 1.58 4.79
N ARG A 169 -24.53 1.05 5.85
CA ARG A 169 -25.72 0.18 5.76
C ARG A 169 -26.93 0.87 5.14
N GLN A 170 -27.14 2.16 5.40
CA GLN A 170 -28.23 2.94 4.81
C GLN A 170 -28.14 3.04 3.28
N HIS A 171 -26.97 2.77 2.70
CA HIS A 171 -26.71 2.87 1.27
C HIS A 171 -26.27 1.56 0.61
N LEU A 172 -26.28 0.44 1.35
CA LEU A 172 -25.74 -0.84 0.90
C LEU A 172 -26.43 -1.36 -0.36
N GLU A 173 -27.78 -1.33 -0.36
CA GLU A 173 -28.62 -1.82 -1.46
C GLU A 173 -28.51 -0.97 -2.73
N LYS A 174 -28.03 0.28 -2.63
CA LYS A 174 -28.02 1.24 -3.75
C LYS A 174 -26.68 1.34 -4.45
N VAL A 175 -25.57 1.22 -3.72
CA VAL A 175 -24.23 1.58 -4.22
C VAL A 175 -23.20 0.46 -4.08
N GLY A 176 -23.53 -0.62 -3.35
CA GLY A 176 -22.63 -1.77 -3.24
C GLY A 176 -21.33 -1.45 -2.48
N CYS A 177 -21.40 -0.60 -1.45
CA CYS A 177 -20.27 -0.23 -0.57
C CYS A 177 -19.83 -1.37 0.38
N VAL A 178 -20.00 -2.62 -0.04
CA VAL A 178 -19.86 -3.82 0.79
C VAL A 178 -18.41 -4.01 1.24
N ARG A 179 -17.44 -3.64 0.40
CA ARG A 179 -16.02 -3.69 0.75
C ARG A 179 -15.69 -2.82 1.96
N VAL A 180 -16.17 -1.57 2.01
CA VAL A 180 -15.92 -0.68 3.14
C VAL A 180 -16.52 -1.26 4.42
N GLN A 181 -17.70 -1.87 4.33
CA GLN A 181 -18.30 -2.57 5.46
C GLN A 181 -17.38 -3.69 6.00
N ALA A 182 -16.77 -4.49 5.13
CA ALA A 182 -15.85 -5.52 5.57
C ALA A 182 -14.58 -4.97 6.22
N LEU A 183 -14.05 -3.86 5.70
CA LEU A 183 -12.90 -3.17 6.29
C LEU A 183 -13.23 -2.66 7.71
N ILE A 184 -14.44 -2.13 7.91
CA ILE A 184 -14.95 -1.71 9.23
C ILE A 184 -14.99 -2.91 10.18
N HIS A 185 -15.59 -4.03 9.77
CA HIS A 185 -15.67 -5.24 10.60
C HIS A 185 -14.28 -5.79 10.97
N ARG A 186 -13.34 -5.82 10.01
CA ARG A 186 -11.95 -6.22 10.29
C ARG A 186 -11.28 -5.29 11.31
N GLN A 187 -11.50 -3.99 11.21
CA GLN A 187 -10.91 -3.03 12.15
C GLN A 187 -11.57 -3.08 13.54
N LYS A 188 -12.89 -3.33 13.62
CA LYS A 188 -13.59 -3.57 14.91
C LYS A 188 -13.06 -4.84 15.58
N SER A 189 -12.76 -5.89 14.80
CA SER A 189 -12.13 -7.11 15.32
C SER A 189 -10.81 -6.82 16.03
N HIS A 190 -9.91 -6.04 15.42
CA HIS A 190 -8.67 -5.60 16.07
C HIS A 190 -8.93 -4.81 17.36
N ALA A 191 -9.88 -3.85 17.35
CA ALA A 191 -10.19 -3.07 18.55
C ALA A 191 -10.75 -3.94 19.70
N PHE A 192 -11.58 -4.95 19.39
CA PHE A 192 -12.08 -5.89 20.39
C PHE A 192 -10.98 -6.80 20.93
N GLU A 193 -10.04 -7.21 20.07
CA GLU A 193 -8.86 -7.98 20.48
C GLU A 193 -7.96 -7.19 21.43
N ASP A 194 -7.71 -5.91 21.16
CA ASP A 194 -6.93 -5.02 22.04
C ASP A 194 -7.57 -4.89 23.44
N LEU A 195 -8.89 -5.07 23.53
CA LEU A 195 -9.65 -5.12 24.78
C LEU A 195 -9.75 -6.53 25.39
N THR A 196 -9.08 -7.53 24.82
CA THR A 196 -9.17 -8.96 25.18
C THR A 196 -10.58 -9.56 25.07
N LEU A 197 -11.46 -8.92 24.29
CA LEU A 197 -12.83 -9.37 24.02
C LEU A 197 -12.84 -10.31 22.80
N PHE A 198 -12.12 -11.42 22.91
CA PHE A 198 -11.83 -12.33 21.78
C PHE A 198 -13.09 -12.87 21.08
N HIS A 199 -14.16 -13.18 21.82
CA HIS A 199 -15.41 -13.64 21.20
C HIS A 199 -16.07 -12.58 20.31
N ALA A 200 -16.09 -11.32 20.74
CA ALA A 200 -16.59 -10.22 19.94
C ALA A 200 -15.69 -9.95 18.72
N ALA A 201 -14.37 -10.07 18.90
CA ALA A 201 -13.41 -9.97 17.81
C ALA A 201 -13.63 -11.06 16.74
N VAL A 202 -13.93 -12.30 17.16
CA VAL A 202 -14.24 -13.43 16.26
C VAL A 202 -15.56 -13.21 15.52
N GLU A 203 -16.58 -12.65 16.18
CA GLU A 203 -17.85 -12.35 15.52
C GLU A 203 -17.66 -11.31 14.40
N GLU A 204 -16.94 -10.22 14.69
CA GLU A 204 -16.71 -9.17 13.70
C GLU A 204 -15.82 -9.65 12.55
N ILE A 205 -14.74 -10.41 12.81
CA ILE A 205 -13.88 -10.91 11.71
C ILE A 205 -14.63 -11.91 10.82
N SER A 206 -15.54 -12.70 11.38
CA SER A 206 -16.36 -13.64 10.60
C SER A 206 -17.26 -12.90 9.60
N LYS A 207 -17.84 -11.75 10.01
CA LYS A 207 -18.60 -10.87 9.10
C LYS A 207 -17.71 -10.31 7.98
N ALA A 208 -16.49 -9.89 8.30
CA ALA A 208 -15.55 -9.39 7.31
C ALA A 208 -15.16 -10.46 6.28
N ILE A 209 -14.87 -11.69 6.73
CA ILE A 209 -14.51 -12.83 5.85
C ILE A 209 -15.63 -13.13 4.87
N GLN A 210 -16.89 -13.26 5.35
CA GLN A 210 -18.05 -13.56 4.50
C GLN A 210 -18.22 -12.55 3.36
N ILE A 211 -17.97 -11.26 3.64
CA ILE A 211 -18.08 -10.21 2.63
C ILE A 211 -16.88 -10.24 1.68
N LEU A 212 -15.66 -10.32 2.21
CA LEU A 212 -14.43 -10.24 1.40
C LEU A 212 -14.23 -11.45 0.49
N GLU A 213 -14.75 -12.61 0.87
CA GLU A 213 -14.73 -13.81 0.03
C GLU A 213 -15.38 -13.58 -1.34
N LEU A 214 -16.46 -12.79 -1.38
CA LEU A 214 -17.16 -12.44 -2.63
C LEU A 214 -16.33 -11.57 -3.57
N HIS A 215 -15.30 -10.89 -3.06
CA HIS A 215 -14.39 -10.06 -3.82
C HIS A 215 -13.11 -10.81 -4.26
N GLY A 216 -13.00 -12.10 -3.94
CA GLY A 216 -11.88 -12.97 -4.31
C GLY A 216 -10.67 -12.88 -3.37
N PRO A 217 -9.61 -13.65 -3.64
CA PRO A 217 -8.39 -13.71 -2.81
C PRO A 217 -7.57 -12.42 -2.95
N ALA A 218 -8.02 -11.36 -2.30
CA ALA A 218 -7.31 -10.10 -2.14
C ALA A 218 -6.57 -10.07 -0.80
N SER A 219 -5.60 -9.16 -0.67
CA SER A 219 -4.84 -8.98 0.57
C SER A 219 -5.75 -8.80 1.80
N ASP A 220 -6.86 -8.10 1.64
CA ASP A 220 -7.77 -7.79 2.74
C ASP A 220 -8.50 -9.05 3.23
N TYR A 221 -8.86 -9.97 2.32
CA TYR A 221 -9.44 -11.28 2.64
C TYR A 221 -8.43 -12.17 3.36
N GLN A 222 -7.21 -12.28 2.83
CA GLN A 222 -6.13 -13.06 3.44
C GLN A 222 -5.78 -12.54 4.83
N LEU A 223 -5.70 -11.22 5.03
CA LEU A 223 -5.49 -10.62 6.35
C LEU A 223 -6.66 -10.90 7.31
N ALA A 224 -7.89 -10.96 6.82
CA ALA A 224 -9.04 -11.32 7.66
C ALA A 224 -8.98 -12.79 8.11
N LEU A 225 -8.60 -13.70 7.21
CA LEU A 225 -8.37 -15.11 7.56
C LEU A 225 -7.25 -15.27 8.60
N LEU A 226 -6.12 -14.57 8.42
CA LEU A 226 -5.01 -14.62 9.36
C LEU A 226 -5.37 -14.04 10.73
N GLN A 227 -6.16 -12.95 10.77
CA GLN A 227 -6.68 -12.42 12.03
C GLN A 227 -7.62 -13.42 12.72
N ALA A 228 -8.49 -14.09 11.97
CA ALA A 228 -9.35 -15.13 12.54
C ALA A 228 -8.55 -16.35 13.04
N ALA A 229 -7.47 -16.70 12.36
CA ALA A 229 -6.54 -17.72 12.81
C ALA A 229 -5.87 -17.31 14.13
N ASP A 230 -5.37 -16.08 14.22
CA ASP A 230 -4.73 -15.52 15.43
C ASP A 230 -5.66 -15.58 16.64
N LEU A 231 -6.88 -15.06 16.49
CA LEU A 231 -7.90 -15.06 17.53
C LEU A 231 -8.30 -16.47 17.97
N SER A 232 -8.34 -17.43 17.03
CA SER A 232 -8.63 -18.83 17.36
C SER A 232 -7.52 -19.44 18.21
N LEU A 233 -6.26 -19.09 17.93
CA LEU A 233 -5.11 -19.53 18.72
C LEU A 233 -5.09 -18.91 20.12
N ASP A 234 -5.47 -17.64 20.25
CA ASP A 234 -5.62 -16.97 21.55
C ASP A 234 -6.74 -17.59 22.40
N LEU A 235 -7.79 -18.11 21.75
CA LEU A 235 -8.86 -18.87 22.40
C LEU A 235 -8.49 -20.35 22.68
N GLY A 236 -7.30 -20.80 22.29
CA GLY A 236 -6.86 -22.18 22.46
C GLY A 236 -7.44 -23.17 21.44
N ASP A 237 -8.15 -22.70 20.41
CA ASP A 237 -8.71 -23.52 19.34
C ASP A 237 -7.72 -23.63 18.16
N GLN A 238 -6.71 -24.49 18.34
CA GLN A 238 -5.68 -24.74 17.32
C GLN A 238 -6.26 -25.30 16.01
N PHE A 239 -7.31 -26.12 16.07
CA PHE A 239 -7.90 -26.75 14.89
C PHE A 239 -8.52 -25.69 13.97
N ARG A 240 -9.34 -24.79 14.55
CA ARG A 240 -9.94 -23.69 13.81
C ARG A 240 -8.89 -22.70 13.32
N GLY A 241 -7.86 -22.42 14.14
CA GLY A 241 -6.72 -21.60 13.74
C GLY A 241 -6.01 -22.14 12.49
N ARG A 242 -5.70 -23.45 12.47
CA ARG A 242 -5.11 -24.11 11.29
C ARG A 242 -6.05 -24.08 10.08
N THR A 243 -7.34 -24.30 10.29
CA THR A 243 -8.34 -24.27 9.21
C THR A 243 -8.31 -22.92 8.48
N PHE A 244 -8.40 -21.80 9.21
CA PHE A 244 -8.34 -20.47 8.60
C PHE A 244 -7.01 -20.19 7.88
N PHE A 245 -5.90 -20.64 8.47
CA PHE A 245 -4.58 -20.49 7.88
C PHE A 245 -4.45 -21.22 6.52
N GLU A 246 -5.01 -22.42 6.39
CA GLU A 246 -4.97 -23.22 5.15
C GLU A 246 -5.77 -22.59 3.98
N TYR A 247 -6.74 -21.72 4.27
CA TYR A 247 -7.45 -20.95 3.24
C TYR A 247 -6.64 -19.78 2.67
N VAL A 248 -5.47 -19.48 3.24
CA VAL A 248 -4.58 -18.42 2.74
C VAL A 248 -3.70 -18.98 1.61
N ILE A 249 -4.19 -18.87 0.37
CA ILE A 249 -3.54 -19.46 -0.81
C ILE A 249 -2.57 -18.44 -1.45
N PRO A 250 -1.30 -18.82 -1.74
CA PRO A 250 -0.37 -17.99 -2.51
C PRO A 250 -0.84 -17.67 -3.95
N PRO A 251 -0.37 -16.58 -4.58
CA PRO A 251 0.66 -15.65 -4.10
C PRO A 251 0.15 -14.71 -3.00
N LEU A 252 1.06 -14.33 -2.09
CA LEU A 252 0.74 -13.41 -0.98
C LEU A 252 1.15 -11.98 -1.34
N ASP A 253 0.28 -11.02 -1.01
CA ASP A 253 0.68 -9.61 -1.01
C ASP A 253 1.75 -9.37 0.07
N LYS A 254 2.64 -8.40 -0.14
CA LYS A 254 3.75 -8.10 0.79
C LYS A 254 3.31 -7.79 2.21
N ARG A 255 2.11 -7.23 2.38
CA ARG A 255 1.51 -6.97 3.71
C ARG A 255 1.02 -8.23 4.42
N VAL A 256 0.83 -9.33 3.69
CA VAL A 256 0.30 -10.62 4.17
C VAL A 256 1.43 -11.58 4.53
N GLU A 257 2.60 -11.48 3.86
CA GLU A 257 3.74 -12.38 4.05
C GLU A 257 4.16 -12.51 5.52
N PHE A 258 4.33 -11.38 6.23
CA PHE A 258 4.73 -11.39 7.65
C PHE A 258 3.64 -11.96 8.57
N PRO A 259 2.38 -11.47 8.55
CA PRO A 259 1.28 -12.08 9.29
C PRO A 259 1.14 -13.58 9.05
N HIS A 260 1.29 -14.04 7.80
CA HIS A 260 1.23 -15.45 7.46
C HIS A 260 2.35 -16.25 8.14
N ALA A 261 3.60 -15.77 8.05
CA ALA A 261 4.72 -16.43 8.71
C ALA A 261 4.62 -16.42 10.24
N TYR A 262 4.08 -15.34 10.82
CA TYR A 262 3.78 -15.24 12.24
C TYR A 262 2.79 -16.31 12.71
N ILE A 263 1.66 -16.47 12.01
CA ILE A 263 0.67 -17.50 12.33
C ILE A 263 1.25 -18.90 12.12
N ALA A 264 2.02 -19.12 11.04
CA ALA A 264 2.70 -20.38 10.80
C ALA A 264 3.61 -20.77 11.97
N TRP A 265 4.36 -19.82 12.53
CA TRP A 265 5.19 -20.03 13.72
C TRP A 265 4.37 -20.39 14.96
N ARG A 266 3.27 -19.67 15.22
CA ARG A 266 2.35 -20.01 16.32
C ARG A 266 1.75 -21.42 16.20
N LEU A 267 1.64 -21.93 14.98
CA LEU A 267 1.17 -23.28 14.65
C LEU A 267 2.29 -24.35 14.65
N GLY A 268 3.49 -24.02 15.15
CA GLY A 268 4.64 -24.93 15.25
C GLY A 268 5.63 -24.85 14.09
N GLY A 269 5.50 -23.85 13.22
CA GLY A 269 6.45 -23.55 12.15
C GLY A 269 7.73 -22.85 12.63
N PRO A 270 8.66 -22.53 11.72
CA PRO A 270 9.90 -21.84 12.05
C PRO A 270 9.65 -20.38 12.50
N LEU A 271 10.48 -19.88 13.41
CA LEU A 271 10.45 -18.47 13.85
C LEU A 271 10.70 -17.54 12.66
N PRO A 272 9.82 -16.55 12.37
CA PRO A 272 10.02 -15.63 11.27
C PRO A 272 11.16 -14.66 11.58
N GLU A 273 12.15 -14.61 10.68
CA GLU A 273 13.18 -13.58 10.71
C GLU A 273 12.61 -12.29 10.11
N GLN A 274 12.38 -11.25 10.93
CA GLN A 274 11.79 -9.98 10.48
C GLN A 274 12.50 -9.38 9.25
N SER A 275 13.83 -9.56 9.13
CA SER A 275 14.63 -9.08 8.00
C SER A 275 14.28 -9.71 6.65
N ASN A 276 13.53 -10.81 6.63
CA ASN A 276 13.09 -11.49 5.40
C ASN A 276 11.80 -10.91 4.82
N PHE A 277 11.16 -9.96 5.52
CA PHE A 277 9.89 -9.38 5.11
C PHE A 277 10.06 -7.93 4.67
N GLU A 278 9.44 -7.59 3.55
CA GLU A 278 9.47 -6.24 2.98
C GLU A 278 8.64 -5.24 3.80
N ILE A 279 7.48 -5.69 4.27
CA ILE A 279 6.56 -4.89 5.08
C ILE A 279 6.34 -5.63 6.40
N LEU A 280 6.51 -4.90 7.50
CA LEU A 280 6.17 -5.33 8.86
C LEU A 280 5.00 -4.47 9.33
N PRO A 281 3.73 -4.92 9.16
CA PRO A 281 2.59 -4.16 9.63
C PRO A 281 2.68 -3.95 11.15
N GLY A 282 2.53 -2.70 11.62
CA GLY A 282 2.78 -2.31 13.01
C GLY A 282 2.12 -3.23 14.05
N GLY A 283 0.79 -3.39 14.00
CA GLY A 283 0.08 -4.25 14.96
C GLY A 283 0.52 -5.71 14.95
N TRP A 284 0.90 -6.27 13.79
CA TRP A 284 1.42 -7.64 13.71
C TRP A 284 2.85 -7.76 14.25
N LYS A 285 3.68 -6.75 13.97
CA LYS A 285 5.06 -6.68 14.48
C LYS A 285 5.06 -6.61 16.00
N GLU A 286 4.22 -5.75 16.58
CA GLU A 286 4.08 -5.59 18.03
C GLU A 286 3.63 -6.90 18.70
N LYS A 287 2.62 -7.58 18.13
CA LYS A 287 2.19 -8.92 18.58
C LYS A 287 3.34 -9.93 18.54
N PHE A 288 4.07 -9.99 17.44
CA PHE A 288 5.22 -10.88 17.30
C PHE A 288 6.31 -10.59 18.33
N GLU A 289 6.68 -9.32 18.52
CA GLU A 289 7.73 -8.93 19.47
C GLU A 289 7.34 -9.24 20.91
N LYS A 290 6.09 -8.96 21.28
CA LYS A 290 5.54 -9.29 22.60
C LYS A 290 5.58 -10.80 22.87
N LEU A 291 5.19 -11.62 21.88
CA LEU A 291 5.22 -13.08 22.00
C LEU A 291 6.65 -13.62 21.98
N ARG A 292 7.53 -13.13 21.09
CA ARG A 292 8.93 -13.58 20.99
C ARG A 292 9.73 -13.26 22.25
N ALA A 293 9.53 -12.08 22.83
CA ALA A 293 10.17 -11.68 24.09
C ALA A 293 9.81 -12.61 25.25
N SER A 294 8.63 -13.24 25.20
CA SER A 294 8.22 -14.24 26.20
C SER A 294 8.85 -15.63 26.00
N LEU A 295 9.51 -15.89 24.86
CA LEU A 295 9.88 -17.25 24.43
C LEU A 295 11.39 -17.53 24.26
N THR A 296 12.29 -16.54 24.26
CA THR A 296 13.71 -16.83 23.92
C THR A 296 14.76 -15.88 24.54
N PRO A 297 15.85 -16.39 25.13
CA PRO A 297 17.13 -15.69 25.33
C PRO A 297 17.99 -15.72 24.07
N ASP A 298 18.65 -14.59 23.78
CA ASP A 298 19.42 -14.31 22.55
C ASP A 298 20.67 -15.19 22.37
N ASN A 299 20.90 -15.66 21.14
CA ASN A 299 22.22 -16.03 20.62
C ASN A 299 22.22 -15.85 19.09
N SER A 300 23.11 -15.00 18.57
CA SER A 300 23.29 -14.83 17.12
C SER A 300 24.74 -15.07 16.71
N THR A 301 24.91 -15.85 15.64
CA THR A 301 26.19 -16.12 14.97
C THR A 301 26.37 -15.19 13.74
N PRO A 302 27.61 -14.82 13.36
CA PRO A 302 27.87 -13.85 12.29
C PRO A 302 28.49 -14.50 11.04
N HIS A 303 27.96 -14.29 9.83
CA HIS A 303 28.73 -14.41 8.56
C HIS A 303 28.07 -13.78 7.29
N GLU A 304 27.15 -12.81 7.41
CA GLU A 304 26.51 -12.16 6.25
C GLU A 304 26.87 -10.67 6.14
N TRP A 305 26.71 -10.08 4.95
CA TRP A 305 26.74 -8.62 4.81
C TRP A 305 25.63 -8.04 5.67
N THR A 306 25.92 -7.01 6.44
CA THR A 306 24.93 -6.36 7.30
C THR A 306 24.81 -4.89 6.97
N TRP A 307 23.60 -4.42 6.75
CA TRP A 307 23.28 -3.01 6.58
C TRP A 307 22.49 -2.50 7.79
N ASN A 308 23.11 -1.65 8.60
CA ASN A 308 22.40 -0.98 9.68
C ASN A 308 21.55 0.15 9.10
N LEU A 309 20.22 0.00 9.14
CA LEU A 309 19.31 0.99 8.57
C LEU A 309 19.28 2.30 9.37
N THR A 310 19.63 2.27 10.64
CA THR A 310 19.70 3.48 11.47
C THR A 310 20.94 4.31 11.15
N SER A 311 22.11 3.68 11.05
CA SER A 311 23.37 4.37 10.79
C SER A 311 23.71 4.53 9.31
N GLY A 312 23.02 3.81 8.42
CA GLY A 312 23.34 3.71 6.99
C GLY A 312 24.58 2.88 6.68
N GLU A 313 25.18 2.24 7.68
CA GLU A 313 26.45 1.54 7.53
C GLU A 313 26.27 0.14 6.94
N ILE A 314 26.93 -0.11 5.81
CA ILE A 314 27.04 -1.43 5.18
C ILE A 314 28.39 -2.04 5.55
N GLN A 315 28.33 -3.16 6.26
CA GLN A 315 29.47 -4.00 6.58
C GLN A 315 29.46 -5.24 5.69
N SER A 316 30.64 -5.59 5.21
CA SER A 316 30.87 -6.76 4.37
C SER A 316 32.13 -7.45 4.85
N PRO A 317 32.20 -8.79 4.83
CA PRO A 317 33.44 -9.52 5.05
C PRO A 317 34.56 -9.16 4.06
N GLU A 318 34.20 -8.67 2.87
CA GLU A 318 35.13 -8.39 1.77
C GLU A 318 35.52 -6.91 1.65
N LEU A 319 34.84 -6.02 2.38
CA LEU A 319 35.17 -4.60 2.38
C LEU A 319 36.11 -4.29 3.54
N LEU A 320 37.26 -3.71 3.23
CA LEU A 320 38.25 -3.27 4.22
C LEU A 320 37.72 -2.14 5.12
N LYS A 321 36.71 -1.41 4.67
CA LYS A 321 36.06 -0.32 5.41
C LYS A 321 34.55 -0.38 5.21
N PRO A 322 33.76 -0.11 6.27
CA PRO A 322 32.32 0.02 6.13
C PRO A 322 31.96 1.16 5.19
N ILE A 323 30.91 0.96 4.41
CA ILE A 323 30.41 1.94 3.44
C ILE A 323 29.21 2.65 4.04
N GLN A 324 29.17 3.96 3.90
CA GLN A 324 28.01 4.76 4.31
C GLN A 324 27.02 4.92 3.15
N LEU A 325 25.83 4.36 3.33
CA LEU A 325 24.70 4.46 2.42
C LEU A 325 23.43 4.79 3.21
N LYS A 326 23.01 6.06 3.10
CA LYS A 326 21.76 6.52 3.73
C LYS A 326 20.57 5.78 3.12
N PRO A 327 19.71 5.11 3.92
CA PRO A 327 18.56 4.37 3.38
C PRO A 327 17.60 5.24 2.57
N ALA A 328 17.36 6.47 3.02
CA ALA A 328 16.47 7.42 2.34
C ALA A 328 17.01 7.95 0.99
N SER A 329 18.32 7.81 0.73
CA SER A 329 18.89 8.23 -0.56
C SER A 329 18.39 7.33 -1.69
N LEU A 330 18.31 7.84 -2.93
CA LEU A 330 17.92 7.04 -4.10
C LEU A 330 18.77 5.77 -4.27
N GLU A 331 20.05 5.85 -3.91
CA GLU A 331 20.94 4.69 -3.93
C GLU A 331 20.61 3.68 -2.83
N GLY A 332 20.31 4.17 -1.62
CA GLY A 332 19.81 3.35 -0.51
C GLY A 332 18.51 2.66 -0.87
N ARG A 333 17.52 3.42 -1.35
CA ARG A 333 16.21 2.91 -1.80
C ARG A 333 16.36 1.85 -2.90
N LEU A 334 17.26 2.05 -3.86
CA LEU A 334 17.57 1.02 -4.88
C LEU A 334 18.14 -0.25 -4.27
N VAL A 335 19.15 -0.15 -3.39
CA VAL A 335 19.71 -1.33 -2.72
C VAL A 335 18.64 -2.02 -1.88
N GLN A 336 17.79 -1.25 -1.20
CA GLN A 336 16.69 -1.74 -0.39
C GLN A 336 15.59 -2.44 -1.22
N MET A 337 15.28 -1.93 -2.42
CA MET A 337 14.39 -2.62 -3.36
C MET A 337 15.01 -3.94 -3.84
N LEU A 338 16.30 -3.94 -4.17
CA LEU A 338 16.98 -5.11 -4.72
C LEU A 338 17.35 -6.18 -3.66
N THR A 339 17.46 -5.81 -2.38
CA THR A 339 17.55 -6.78 -1.28
C THR A 339 16.28 -7.60 -1.14
N ARG A 340 15.14 -7.05 -1.52
CA ARG A 340 13.81 -7.69 -1.40
C ARG A 340 13.58 -8.70 -2.53
N ASN A 341 13.81 -8.31 -3.79
CA ASN A 341 13.70 -9.21 -4.95
C ASN A 341 14.37 -8.61 -6.19
N LYS A 342 14.41 -9.38 -7.29
CA LYS A 342 14.74 -8.85 -8.61
C LYS A 342 13.66 -7.87 -9.07
N ALA A 343 14.06 -6.77 -9.70
CA ALA A 343 13.15 -5.73 -10.18
C ALA A 343 13.39 -5.42 -11.65
N THR A 344 12.32 -5.25 -12.44
CA THR A 344 12.47 -4.83 -13.84
C THR A 344 12.89 -3.37 -13.94
N LYS A 345 13.47 -3.00 -15.09
CA LYS A 345 13.85 -1.62 -15.38
C LYS A 345 12.66 -0.65 -15.26
N ASN A 346 11.48 -1.06 -15.74
CA ASN A 346 10.28 -0.23 -15.68
C ASN A 346 9.83 -0.02 -14.23
N LEU A 347 9.81 -1.08 -13.41
CA LEU A 347 9.43 -0.98 -12.01
C LEU A 347 10.34 -0.01 -11.25
N LEU A 348 11.67 -0.13 -11.42
CA LEU A 348 12.62 0.78 -10.77
C LEU A 348 12.42 2.24 -11.20
N ILE A 349 12.14 2.48 -12.49
CA ILE A 349 11.92 3.84 -13.01
C ILE A 349 10.67 4.47 -12.39
N GLU A 350 9.54 3.76 -12.37
CA GLU A 350 8.28 4.29 -11.83
C GLU A 350 8.33 4.48 -10.31
N SER A 351 9.09 3.64 -9.58
CA SER A 351 9.30 3.79 -8.14
C SER A 351 10.14 5.04 -7.78
N PHE A 352 11.24 5.29 -8.51
CA PHE A 352 12.14 6.41 -8.15
C PHE A 352 11.76 7.75 -8.76
N TRP A 353 11.10 7.77 -9.91
CA TRP A 353 10.81 9.01 -10.65
C TRP A 353 9.39 9.05 -11.23
N PRO A 354 8.33 8.91 -10.42
CA PRO A 354 6.94 8.82 -10.90
C PRO A 354 6.49 10.05 -11.72
N GLY A 355 7.06 11.23 -11.44
CA GLY A 355 6.71 12.51 -12.08
C GLY A 355 7.37 12.79 -13.44
N GLN A 356 8.35 12.00 -13.87
CA GLN A 356 9.13 12.30 -15.07
C GLN A 356 8.59 11.54 -16.29
N SER A 357 8.52 12.19 -17.45
CA SER A 357 7.97 11.61 -18.68
C SER A 357 9.03 11.20 -19.72
N ASP A 358 10.22 11.83 -19.71
CA ASP A 358 11.29 11.53 -20.65
C ASP A 358 11.98 10.21 -20.31
N ARG A 359 11.69 9.20 -21.14
CA ARG A 359 12.23 7.84 -20.99
C ARG A 359 13.75 7.77 -21.17
N GLN A 360 14.33 8.47 -22.14
CA GLN A 360 15.76 8.37 -22.39
C GLN A 360 16.55 8.99 -21.24
N LEU A 361 16.04 10.08 -20.68
CA LEU A 361 16.58 10.68 -19.46
C LEU A 361 16.50 9.72 -18.27
N LEU A 362 15.36 9.07 -18.06
CA LEU A 362 15.15 8.12 -16.96
C LEU A 362 16.04 6.88 -17.06
N ASP A 363 16.17 6.33 -18.27
CA ASP A 363 17.07 5.22 -18.55
C ASP A 363 18.53 5.57 -18.24
N ASN A 364 18.95 6.76 -18.66
CA ASN A 364 20.29 7.27 -18.39
C ASN A 364 20.51 7.52 -16.89
N ARG A 365 19.51 8.03 -16.17
CA ARG A 365 19.58 8.25 -14.72
C ARG A 365 19.72 6.93 -13.96
N LEU A 366 18.90 5.93 -14.28
CA LEU A 366 18.98 4.61 -13.68
C LEU A 366 20.35 3.97 -13.95
N HIS A 367 20.82 4.01 -15.19
CA HIS A 367 22.12 3.44 -15.54
C HIS A 367 23.28 4.10 -14.78
N ARG A 368 23.29 5.44 -14.68
CA ARG A 368 24.29 6.19 -13.90
C ARG A 368 24.24 5.85 -12.42
N MET A 369 23.05 5.74 -11.84
CA MET A 369 22.85 5.38 -10.44
C MET A 369 23.40 3.98 -10.14
N ILE A 370 23.06 2.99 -10.96
CA ILE A 370 23.54 1.61 -10.82
C ILE A 370 25.06 1.54 -11.01
N SER A 371 25.61 2.22 -12.01
CA SER A 371 27.06 2.24 -12.25
C SER A 371 27.83 2.81 -11.05
N ARG A 372 27.32 3.91 -10.46
CA ARG A 372 27.93 4.53 -9.28
C ARG A 372 27.84 3.64 -8.04
N LEU A 373 26.70 2.98 -7.82
CA LEU A 373 26.54 2.00 -6.74
C LEU A 373 27.45 0.79 -6.90
N ASN A 374 27.55 0.24 -8.10
CA ASN A 374 28.43 -0.90 -8.38
C ASN A 374 29.91 -0.57 -8.18
N LYS A 375 30.33 0.67 -8.48
CA LYS A 375 31.68 1.14 -8.14
C LYS A 375 31.92 1.19 -6.62
N LYS A 376 30.90 1.55 -5.83
CA LYS A 376 31.00 1.61 -4.36
C LYS A 376 30.95 0.22 -3.72
N LEU A 377 30.03 -0.63 -4.16
CA LEU A 377 29.69 -1.91 -3.54
C LEU A 377 30.30 -3.11 -4.27
N SER A 378 31.45 -2.95 -4.93
CA SER A 378 32.17 -4.05 -5.62
C SER A 378 31.29 -4.88 -6.58
N ASN A 379 30.53 -4.21 -7.45
CA ASN A 379 29.63 -4.81 -8.44
C ASN A 379 28.51 -5.69 -7.85
N LEU A 380 27.95 -5.28 -6.71
CA LEU A 380 26.87 -5.98 -6.01
C LEU A 380 25.59 -6.15 -6.86
N ILE A 381 25.26 -5.21 -7.73
CA ILE A 381 24.05 -5.23 -8.56
C ILE A 381 24.37 -5.81 -9.93
N GLU A 382 23.57 -6.78 -10.40
CA GLU A 382 23.66 -7.32 -11.75
C GLU A 382 22.34 -7.19 -12.52
N PHE A 383 22.45 -7.24 -13.84
CA PHE A 383 21.33 -7.20 -14.77
C PHE A 383 21.36 -8.43 -15.67
N ASP A 384 20.27 -9.21 -15.68
CA ASP A 384 20.16 -10.47 -16.42
C ASP A 384 19.62 -10.31 -17.86
N GLY A 385 19.45 -9.06 -18.32
CA GLY A 385 18.82 -8.71 -19.59
C GLY A 385 17.34 -8.31 -19.46
N LYS A 386 16.69 -8.64 -18.35
CA LYS A 386 15.28 -8.31 -18.07
C LYS A 386 15.09 -7.57 -16.73
N SER A 387 15.81 -8.01 -15.70
CA SER A 387 15.68 -7.54 -14.32
C SER A 387 17.04 -7.33 -13.65
N TYR A 388 17.05 -6.41 -12.69
CA TYR A 388 18.17 -6.16 -11.79
C TYR A 388 18.03 -7.00 -10.52
N ARG A 389 19.13 -7.49 -9.95
CA ARG A 389 19.17 -8.16 -8.64
C ARG A 389 20.50 -7.93 -7.93
N LEU A 390 20.55 -8.18 -6.62
CA LEU A 390 21.82 -8.27 -5.90
C LEU A 390 22.48 -9.64 -6.13
N LYS A 391 23.79 -9.65 -6.36
CA LYS A 391 24.60 -10.88 -6.48
C LYS A 391 24.70 -11.65 -5.17
N ARG A 392 24.50 -10.97 -4.05
CA ARG A 392 24.69 -11.50 -2.70
C ARG A 392 23.61 -10.98 -1.76
N ARG A 393 23.31 -11.75 -0.72
CA ARG A 393 22.33 -11.39 0.30
C ARG A 393 22.92 -10.32 1.22
N LEU A 394 22.16 -9.25 1.43
CA LEU A 394 22.49 -8.16 2.34
C LEU A 394 21.41 -8.13 3.42
N ARG A 395 21.80 -8.44 4.66
CA ARG A 395 20.89 -8.49 5.81
C ARG A 395 20.75 -7.11 6.42
N THR A 396 19.53 -6.60 6.54
CA THR A 396 19.28 -5.34 7.24
C THR A 396 19.21 -5.57 8.74
N LYS A 397 19.93 -4.74 9.51
CA LYS A 397 19.92 -4.68 10.97
C LYS A 397 19.16 -3.45 11.44
#